data_AF-A0A812FPD4-F1
#
_entry.id   AF-A0A812FPD4-F1
#
_cell.length_a   1.000
_cell.length_b   1.000
_cell.length_c   1.000
_cell.angle_alpha   90.00
_cell.angle_beta   90.00
_cell.angle_gamma   90.00
#
_symmetry.space_group_name_H-M   'P 1'
#
loop_
_entity.id
_entity.type
_entity.pdbx_description
1 polymer ?
#
loop_
_entity_poly.entity_id
_entity_poly.type
_entity_poly.pdbx_seq_one_letter_code
_entity_poly.pdbx_strand_id
1 'polypeptide(L)'
;MIFSVSKAISRQHTSISDYEVMILDLTDVPMIDVTVGLALENAIKDALDANCEVYLLCPNQRTREQLEKFHVIDLVPDENTYKFRYEALNAAVKHVETDEHQMLVM
;
A
#
# COMPACT_ATOMS: atom_id res chain seq x y z
N MET A 1 23.01 -0.32 -11.36
CA MET A 1 22.35 0.86 -10.77
C MET A 1 21.06 0.40 -10.12
N ILE A 2 21.09 0.15 -8.80
CA ILE A 2 19.92 -0.25 -7.97
C ILE A 2 19.75 0.72 -6.78
N PHE A 3 20.78 1.51 -6.47
CA PHE A 3 20.84 2.37 -5.28
C PHE A 3 20.06 3.69 -5.36
N SER A 4 19.51 4.07 -6.52
CA SER A 4 18.69 5.29 -6.64
C SER A 4 17.25 5.09 -6.15
N VAL A 5 16.70 3.87 -6.27
CA VAL A 5 15.33 3.56 -5.82
C VAL A 5 15.30 3.37 -4.30
N SER A 6 16.28 2.67 -3.73
CA SER A 6 16.42 2.53 -2.27
C SER A 6 16.59 3.88 -1.57
N LYS A 7 17.29 4.84 -2.19
CA LYS A 7 17.48 6.19 -1.61
C LYS A 7 16.26 7.11 -1.80
N ALA A 8 15.42 6.84 -2.79
CA ALA A 8 14.12 7.51 -2.95
C ALA A 8 13.13 7.03 -1.87
N ILE A 9 13.10 5.71 -1.60
CA ILE A 9 12.31 5.10 -0.53
C ILE A 9 12.80 5.61 0.85
N SER A 10 14.11 5.64 1.11
CA SER A 10 14.64 6.22 2.36
C SER A 10 14.41 7.73 2.52
N ARG A 11 14.14 8.48 1.44
CA ARG A 11 13.76 9.90 1.53
C ARG A 11 12.28 10.09 1.84
N GLN A 12 11.41 9.11 1.55
CA GLN A 12 10.02 9.12 1.98
C GLN A 12 9.84 8.72 3.46
N HIS A 13 10.85 8.13 4.10
CA HIS A 13 10.82 7.82 5.54
C HIS A 13 10.74 9.06 6.47
N THR A 14 10.90 10.28 5.96
CA THR A 14 10.68 11.51 6.77
C THR A 14 9.25 12.06 6.65
N SER A 15 8.42 11.53 5.73
CA SER A 15 7.07 12.03 5.46
C SER A 15 6.00 10.95 5.39
N ILE A 16 6.30 9.69 5.73
CA ILE A 16 5.26 8.66 5.86
C ILE A 16 4.24 9.03 6.95
N SER A 17 4.63 9.86 7.94
CA SER A 17 3.68 10.46 8.90
C SER A 17 2.75 11.51 8.31
N ASP A 18 2.95 11.93 7.06
CA ASP A 18 2.16 12.97 6.41
C ASP A 18 1.08 12.37 5.48
N TYR A 19 1.00 11.04 5.36
CA TYR A 19 0.05 10.35 4.50
C TYR A 19 -0.84 9.42 5.32
N GLU A 20 -2.15 9.55 5.15
CA GLU A 20 -3.13 8.72 5.84
C GLU A 20 -3.44 7.43 5.07
N VAL A 21 -3.22 7.41 3.74
CA VAL A 21 -3.51 6.23 2.90
C VAL A 21 -2.41 5.98 1.85
N MET A 22 -1.93 4.74 1.77
CA MET A 22 -1.06 4.20 0.73
C MET A 22 -1.84 3.28 -0.21
N ILE A 23 -1.87 3.60 -1.51
CA ILE A 23 -2.45 2.71 -2.53
C ILE A 23 -1.33 1.95 -3.26
N LEU A 24 -1.29 0.64 -3.08
CA LEU A 24 -0.42 -0.27 -3.82
C LEU A 24 -1.13 -0.81 -5.06
N ASP A 25 -0.89 -0.18 -6.20
CA ASP A 25 -1.47 -0.59 -7.48
C ASP A 25 -0.55 -1.51 -8.28
N LEU A 26 -0.92 -2.79 -8.36
CA LEU A 26 -0.22 -3.83 -9.10
C LEU A 26 -0.99 -4.30 -10.34
N THR A 27 -1.94 -3.49 -10.84
CA THR A 27 -2.80 -3.82 -12.00
C THR A 27 -1.97 -4.24 -13.23
N ASP A 28 -0.90 -3.50 -13.51
CA ASP A 28 -0.03 -3.72 -14.67
C ASP A 28 1.22 -4.57 -14.34
N VAL A 29 1.24 -5.23 -13.17
CA VAL A 29 2.38 -6.06 -12.71
C VAL A 29 2.08 -7.54 -12.95
N PRO A 30 2.67 -8.17 -13.99
CA PRO A 30 2.34 -9.53 -14.39
C PRO A 30 3.06 -10.62 -13.57
N MET A 31 4.11 -10.25 -12.83
CA MET A 31 4.93 -11.15 -12.01
C MET A 31 5.70 -10.36 -10.97
N ILE A 32 5.89 -10.97 -9.80
CA ILE A 32 6.75 -10.50 -8.71
C ILE A 32 7.73 -11.62 -8.36
N ASP A 33 9.00 -11.26 -8.12
CA ASP A 33 10.01 -12.17 -7.59
C ASP A 33 10.09 -12.07 -6.05
N VAL A 34 10.90 -12.94 -5.44
CA VAL A 34 11.05 -13.00 -3.97
C VAL A 34 11.54 -11.67 -3.38
N THR A 35 12.45 -10.98 -4.07
CA THR A 35 13.05 -9.74 -3.57
C THR A 35 12.04 -8.60 -3.56
N VAL A 36 11.23 -8.48 -4.62
CA VAL A 36 10.15 -7.50 -4.69
C VAL A 36 9.04 -7.84 -3.70
N GLY A 37 8.68 -9.12 -3.53
CA GLY A 37 7.69 -9.55 -2.55
C GLY A 37 8.06 -9.12 -1.12
N LEU A 38 9.29 -9.36 -0.70
CA LEU A 38 9.80 -8.94 0.61
C LEU A 38 9.87 -7.42 0.77
N ALA A 39 10.22 -6.71 -0.31
CA ALA A 39 10.23 -5.24 -0.30
C ALA A 39 8.81 -4.67 -0.10
N LEU A 40 7.79 -5.27 -0.74
CA LEU A 40 6.39 -4.89 -0.54
C LEU A 40 5.90 -5.22 0.86
N GLU A 41 6.26 -6.39 1.40
CA GLU A 41 5.92 -6.77 2.78
C GLU A 41 6.42 -5.73 3.78
N ASN A 42 7.69 -5.33 3.68
CA ASN A 42 8.27 -4.33 4.55
C ASN A 42 7.61 -2.96 4.36
N ALA A 43 7.36 -2.53 3.12
CA ALA A 43 6.70 -1.25 2.86
C ALA A 43 5.28 -1.19 3.44
N ILE A 44 4.53 -2.29 3.40
CA ILE A 44 3.19 -2.38 3.99
C ILE A 44 3.27 -2.33 5.51
N LYS A 45 4.20 -3.07 6.12
CA LYS A 45 4.43 -3.01 7.58
C LYS A 45 4.81 -1.60 8.04
N ASP A 46 5.72 -0.94 7.34
CA ASP A 46 6.16 0.42 7.66
C ASP A 46 5.00 1.42 7.55
N ALA A 47 4.08 1.25 6.58
CA ALA A 47 2.90 2.08 6.46
C ALA A 47 1.92 1.85 7.62
N LEU A 48 1.62 0.59 7.95
CA LEU A 48 0.74 0.24 9.06
C LEU A 48 1.30 0.72 10.41
N ASP A 49 2.60 0.59 10.64
CA ASP A 49 3.28 1.08 11.86
C ASP A 49 3.21 2.62 11.98
N ALA A 50 3.04 3.32 10.86
CA ALA A 50 2.85 4.77 10.82
C ALA A 50 1.38 5.21 10.91
N ASN A 51 0.43 4.28 11.13
CA ASN A 51 -1.01 4.51 11.02
C ASN A 51 -1.46 5.01 9.63
N CYS A 52 -0.76 4.58 8.57
CA CYS A 52 -1.16 4.81 7.19
C CYS A 52 -1.94 3.58 6.69
N GLU A 53 -3.21 3.78 6.33
CA GLU A 53 -4.05 2.73 5.76
C GLU A 53 -3.50 2.25 4.42
N VAL A 54 -3.66 0.96 4.13
CA VAL A 54 -3.09 0.35 2.92
C VAL A 54 -4.17 -0.24 2.05
N TYR A 55 -4.26 0.22 0.81
CA TYR A 55 -5.17 -0.31 -0.20
C TYR A 55 -4.42 -1.05 -1.29
N LEU A 56 -4.93 -2.22 -1.69
CA LEU A 56 -4.26 -3.09 -2.64
C LEU A 56 -5.09 -3.27 -3.91
N LEU A 57 -4.45 -3.15 -5.08
CA LEU A 57 -5.00 -3.59 -6.35
C LEU A 57 -4.10 -4.67 -6.94
N CYS A 58 -4.58 -5.91 -6.98
CA CYS A 58 -3.83 -7.02 -7.54
C CYS A 58 -4.74 -7.97 -8.35
N PRO A 59 -5.19 -7.55 -9.56
CA PRO A 59 -6.08 -8.35 -10.39
C PRO A 59 -5.37 -9.54 -11.05
N ASN A 60 -4.03 -9.51 -11.13
CA ASN A 60 -3.27 -10.61 -11.70
C ASN A 60 -3.15 -11.78 -10.70
N GLN A 61 -3.80 -12.89 -11.03
CA GLN A 61 -3.83 -14.09 -10.18
C GLN A 61 -2.43 -14.62 -9.83
N ARG A 62 -1.50 -14.62 -10.79
CA ARG A 62 -0.13 -15.11 -10.56
C ARG A 62 0.62 -14.20 -9.59
N THR A 63 0.47 -12.89 -9.73
CA THR A 63 1.05 -11.91 -8.80
C THR A 63 0.45 -12.08 -7.41
N ARG A 64 -0.87 -12.25 -7.30
CA ARG A 64 -1.56 -12.51 -6.03
C ARG A 64 -1.04 -13.76 -5.33
N GLU A 65 -0.92 -14.88 -6.03
CA GLU A 65 -0.37 -16.14 -5.49
C GLU A 65 1.08 -16.00 -5.00
N GLN A 66 1.89 -15.13 -5.61
CA GLN A 66 3.24 -14.86 -5.09
C GLN A 66 3.16 -14.03 -3.80
N LEU A 67 2.32 -13.01 -3.75
CA LEU A 67 2.13 -12.19 -2.55
C LEU A 67 1.58 -13.00 -1.36
N GLU A 68 0.69 -13.97 -1.60
CA GLU A 68 0.20 -14.90 -0.58
C GLU A 68 1.34 -15.72 0.05
N LYS A 69 2.32 -16.17 -0.74
CA LYS A 69 3.49 -16.91 -0.23
C LYS A 69 4.39 -16.08 0.67
N PHE A 70 4.35 -14.76 0.54
CA PHE A 70 5.11 -13.82 1.37
C PHE A 70 4.25 -13.17 2.45
N HIS A 71 3.04 -13.70 2.71
CA HIS A 71 2.10 -13.15 3.70
C HIS A 71 1.73 -11.68 3.48
N VAL A 72 1.94 -11.15 2.26
CA VAL A 72 1.66 -9.75 1.93
C VAL A 72 0.16 -9.50 1.84
N ILE A 73 -0.60 -10.47 1.31
CA ILE A 73 -2.06 -10.39 1.24
C ILE A 73 -2.68 -10.39 2.65
N ASP A 74 -2.08 -11.09 3.60
CA ASP A 74 -2.59 -11.20 4.96
C ASP A 74 -2.46 -9.87 5.75
N LEU A 75 -1.61 -8.95 5.28
CA LEU A 75 -1.40 -7.63 5.88
C LEU A 75 -2.48 -6.62 5.48
N VAL A 76 -3.22 -6.87 4.39
CA VAL A 76 -4.22 -5.93 3.86
C VAL A 76 -5.60 -6.58 3.97
N PRO A 77 -6.55 -5.98 4.71
CA PRO A 77 -7.92 -6.49 4.80
C PRO A 77 -8.57 -6.64 3.42
N ASP A 78 -9.45 -7.64 3.27
CA ASP A 78 -10.18 -7.85 2.01
C ASP A 78 -11.02 -6.62 1.61
N GLU A 79 -11.54 -5.88 2.59
CA GLU A 79 -12.28 -4.62 2.40
C GLU A 79 -11.42 -3.47 1.84
N ASN A 80 -10.10 -3.57 2.00
CA ASN A 80 -9.11 -2.64 1.46
C ASN A 80 -8.49 -3.14 0.15
N THR A 81 -9.02 -4.22 -0.42
CA THR A 81 -8.60 -4.75 -1.72
C THR A 81 -9.59 -4.36 -2.80
N TYR A 82 -9.11 -3.68 -3.84
CA TYR A 82 -9.93 -3.12 -4.91
C TYR A 82 -9.61 -3.72 -6.26
N LYS A 83 -10.62 -3.74 -7.13
CA LYS A 83 -10.45 -4.22 -8.51
C LYS A 83 -10.03 -3.10 -9.45
N PHE A 84 -10.53 -1.88 -9.21
CA PHE A 84 -10.26 -0.73 -10.07
C PHE A 84 -9.64 0.43 -9.31
N ARG A 85 -8.69 1.13 -9.94
CA ARG A 85 -7.97 2.28 -9.36
C ARG A 85 -8.89 3.37 -8.82
N TYR A 86 -9.99 3.65 -9.53
CA TYR A 86 -10.93 4.67 -9.10
C TYR A 86 -11.67 4.29 -7.79
N GLU A 87 -11.86 3.01 -7.50
CA GLU A 87 -12.51 2.55 -6.27
C GLU A 87 -11.60 2.79 -5.07
N ALA A 88 -10.32 2.40 -5.18
CA ALA A 88 -9.31 2.66 -4.16
C ALA A 88 -9.11 4.16 -3.91
N LEU A 89 -9.08 4.98 -4.97
CA LEU A 89 -8.97 6.44 -4.85
C LEU A 89 -10.19 7.05 -4.15
N ASN A 90 -11.40 6.63 -4.49
CA ASN A 90 -12.61 7.13 -3.84
C ASN A 90 -12.67 6.74 -2.37
N ALA A 91 -12.27 5.52 -2.03
CA ALA A 91 -12.14 5.09 -0.64
C ALA A 91 -11.10 5.91 0.12
N ALA A 92 -9.97 6.23 -0.53
CA ALA A 92 -8.86 6.95 0.09
C ALA A 92 -9.26 8.38 0.41
N VAL A 93 -9.89 9.06 -0.55
CA VAL A 93 -10.43 10.41 -0.34
C VAL A 93 -11.44 10.41 0.80
N LYS A 94 -12.35 9.43 0.83
CA LYS A 94 -13.34 9.33 1.92
C LYS A 94 -12.70 9.10 3.29
N HIS A 95 -11.63 8.31 3.36
CA HIS A 95 -10.88 8.09 4.60
C HIS A 95 -10.27 9.41 5.09
N VAL A 96 -9.56 10.11 4.21
CA VAL A 96 -8.93 11.40 4.51
C VAL A 96 -9.94 12.47 4.93
N GLU A 97 -11.07 12.58 4.23
CA GLU A 97 -12.14 13.51 4.60
C GLU A 97 -12.76 13.20 5.96
N THR A 98 -12.84 11.92 6.34
CA THR A 98 -13.38 11.49 7.64
C THR A 98 -12.41 11.85 8.77
N ASP A 99 -11.12 11.66 8.55
CA ASP A 99 -10.07 11.99 9.52
C ASP A 99 -9.96 13.50 9.75
N GLU A 100 -10.03 14.32 8.71
CA GLU A 100 -10.10 15.79 8.84
C GLU A 100 -11.30 16.23 9.70
N HIS A 101 -12.47 15.60 9.51
CA HIS A 101 -13.66 15.90 10.30
C HIS A 101 -13.55 15.47 11.76
N GLN A 102 -12.84 14.38 12.07
CA GLN A 102 -12.61 13.98 13.47
C GLN A 102 -11.63 14.90 14.17
N MET A 103 -10.62 15.42 13.47
CA MET A 103 -9.67 16.39 14.02
C MET A 103 -10.31 17.76 14.37
N LEU A 104 -11.36 18.16 13.65
CA LEU A 104 -12.04 19.44 13.82
C LEU A 104 -13.09 19.45 14.95
N VAL A 105 -13.47 18.27 15.45
CA VAL A 105 -14.51 18.07 16.48
C VAL A 105 -13.90 17.78 17.87
N MET A 106 -12.57 17.71 17.99
CA MET A 106 -11.82 17.52 19.24
C MET A 106 -11.25 18.84 19.78
#